data_AF-A0A1C6BSZ0-F1
#
_entry.id   AF-A0A1C6BSZ0-F1
#
_cell.length_a   1.000
_cell.length_b   1.000
_cell.length_c   1.000
_cell.angle_alpha   90.00
_cell.angle_beta   90.00
_cell.angle_gamma   90.00
#
_symmetry.space_group_name_H-M   'P 1'
#
loop_
_entity.id
_entity.type
_entity.pdbx_description
1 polymer ?
#
loop_
_entity_poly.entity_id
_entity_poly.type
_entity_poly.pdbx_seq_one_letter_code
_entity_poly.pdbx_strand_id
1 'polypeptide(L)'
;MSKKNVKMNEKNCIWKDEEYLMFINAIDPNIEECLLFELLYIGGLRVGEVLALTPMDFNFKENTLTINKSLTYINDKAVSTSTKQLNDNRTIRLPNKLLNEMENFINNNQIKNTNNVFSTSRYKLSRILDDKCKKINLPQITFHF
;
A
#
# COMPACT_ATOMS: atom_id res chain seq x y z
N MET A 1 33.30 14.87 -22.97
CA MET A 1 32.45 15.57 -21.99
C MET A 1 31.76 14.52 -21.13
N SER A 2 32.26 14.29 -19.91
CA SER A 2 31.76 13.27 -19.01
C SER A 2 30.35 13.60 -18.53
N LYS A 3 29.40 12.68 -18.77
CA LYS A 3 28.10 12.71 -18.09
C LYS A 3 28.36 12.51 -16.60
N LYS A 4 28.19 13.59 -15.82
CA LYS A 4 28.13 13.48 -14.35
C LYS A 4 26.90 12.62 -14.04
N ASN A 5 27.12 11.39 -13.62
CA ASN A 5 26.12 10.61 -12.90
C ASN A 5 25.83 11.35 -11.61
N VAL A 6 24.74 12.13 -11.60
CA VAL A 6 24.20 12.70 -10.38
C VAL A 6 23.65 11.51 -9.60
N LYS A 7 24.38 11.06 -8.57
CA LYS A 7 23.80 10.25 -7.50
C LYS A 7 22.71 11.10 -6.85
N MET A 8 21.46 10.88 -7.24
CA MET A 8 20.32 11.44 -6.51
C MET A 8 20.35 10.84 -5.09
N ASN A 9 20.19 11.67 -4.07
CA ASN A 9 20.10 11.23 -2.68
C ASN A 9 18.81 10.41 -2.54
N GLU A 10 18.92 9.08 -2.55
CA GLU A 10 17.84 8.09 -2.68
C GLU A 10 16.79 8.09 -1.55
N LYS A 11 16.94 8.94 -0.52
CA LYS A 11 16.22 8.77 0.75
C LYS A 11 14.88 9.48 0.91
N ASN A 12 14.45 10.38 0.01
CA ASN A 12 13.19 11.12 0.16
C ASN A 12 12.58 11.55 -1.19
N CYS A 13 12.52 10.67 -2.18
CA CYS A 13 11.74 10.99 -3.39
C CYS A 13 10.25 10.86 -3.07
N ILE A 14 9.48 11.92 -3.33
CA ILE A 14 8.01 11.91 -3.26
C ILE A 14 7.53 12.04 -4.71
N TRP A 15 6.73 11.09 -5.15
CA TRP A 15 6.11 11.16 -6.47
C TRP A 15 5.06 12.26 -6.54
N LYS A 16 5.00 12.93 -7.68
CA LYS A 16 3.83 13.70 -8.10
C LYS A 16 2.74 12.76 -8.60
N ASP A 17 1.51 13.26 -8.67
CA ASP A 17 0.36 12.48 -9.16
C ASP A 17 0.60 11.90 -10.56
N GLU A 18 1.24 12.64 -11.45
CA GLU A 18 1.60 12.16 -12.79
C GLU A 18 2.56 10.95 -12.75
N GLU A 19 3.56 10.99 -11.87
CA GLU A 19 4.54 9.92 -11.70
C GLU A 19 3.89 8.68 -11.09
N TYR A 20 3.02 8.86 -10.11
CA TYR A 20 2.22 7.77 -9.55
C TYR A 20 1.28 7.18 -10.61
N LEU A 21 0.63 8.01 -11.43
CA LEU A 21 -0.22 7.54 -12.54
C LEU A 21 0.59 6.74 -13.57
N MET A 22 1.82 7.16 -13.89
CA MET A 22 2.70 6.36 -14.74
C MET A 22 3.01 4.99 -14.11
N PHE A 23 3.28 4.96 -12.80
CA PHE A 23 3.57 3.73 -12.08
C PHE A 23 2.36 2.78 -12.02
N ILE A 24 1.19 3.25 -11.58
CA ILE A 24 0.01 2.40 -11.40
C ILE A 24 -0.47 1.82 -12.74
N ASN A 25 -0.35 2.58 -13.83
CA ASN A 25 -0.66 2.12 -15.19
C ASN A 25 0.37 1.12 -15.75
N ALA A 26 1.56 1.02 -15.15
CA ALA A 26 2.58 0.04 -15.53
C ALA A 26 2.43 -1.30 -14.79
N ILE A 27 1.64 -1.34 -13.71
CA ILE A 27 1.30 -2.59 -13.04
C ILE A 27 0.47 -3.44 -14.02
N ASP A 28 0.78 -4.74 -14.07
CA ASP A 28 -0.02 -5.67 -14.88
C ASP A 28 -1.47 -5.67 -14.34
N PRO A 29 -2.49 -6.01 -15.13
CA PRO A 29 -3.88 -5.94 -14.69
C PRO A 29 -4.18 -6.94 -13.55
N ASN A 30 -3.84 -6.53 -12.34
CA ASN A 30 -4.00 -7.23 -11.08
C ASN A 30 -4.62 -6.26 -10.08
N ILE A 31 -5.91 -6.47 -9.82
CA ILE A 31 -6.70 -5.59 -8.97
C ILE A 31 -6.19 -5.55 -7.52
N GLU A 32 -5.67 -6.67 -6.99
CA GLU A 32 -5.15 -6.72 -5.61
C GLU A 32 -3.93 -5.79 -5.48
N GLU A 33 -3.01 -5.87 -6.44
CA GLU A 33 -1.79 -5.06 -6.44
C GLU A 33 -2.10 -3.57 -6.63
N CYS A 34 -3.02 -3.23 -7.56
CA CYS A 34 -3.44 -1.84 -7.77
C CYS A 34 -4.07 -1.22 -6.52
N LEU A 35 -5.06 -1.90 -5.93
CA LEU A 35 -5.74 -1.43 -4.71
C LEU A 35 -4.77 -1.24 -3.54
N LEU A 36 -3.80 -2.14 -3.42
CA LEU A 36 -2.78 -2.05 -2.38
C LEU A 36 -1.92 -0.78 -2.56
N PHE A 37 -1.43 -0.52 -3.78
CA PHE A 37 -0.66 0.69 -4.06
C PHE A 37 -1.50 1.97 -3.97
N GLU A 38 -2.80 1.92 -4.25
CA GLU A 38 -3.72 3.04 -4.01
C GLU A 38 -3.87 3.34 -2.52
N LEU A 39 -4.01 2.33 -1.66
CA LEU A 39 -4.04 2.54 -0.20
C LEU A 39 -2.71 3.10 0.33
N LEU A 40 -1.57 2.65 -0.21
CA LEU A 40 -0.26 3.20 0.14
C LEU A 40 -0.13 4.67 -0.26
N TYR A 41 -0.51 5.02 -1.49
CA TYR A 41 -0.31 6.36 -2.04
C TYR A 41 -1.39 7.34 -1.57
N ILE A 42 -2.67 7.02 -1.82
CA ILE A 42 -3.82 7.89 -1.53
C ILE A 42 -4.12 7.89 -0.03
N GLY A 43 -4.09 6.72 0.60
CA GLY A 43 -4.34 6.59 2.04
C GLY A 43 -3.15 6.98 2.92
N GLY A 44 -1.93 7.02 2.36
CA GLY A 44 -0.70 7.28 3.12
C GLY A 44 -0.41 6.20 4.17
N LEU A 45 -0.83 4.96 3.92
CA LEU A 45 -0.56 3.84 4.83
C LEU A 45 0.87 3.34 4.68
N ARG A 46 1.43 2.82 5.77
CA ARG A 46 2.64 2.00 5.72
C ARG A 46 2.30 0.59 5.25
N VAL A 47 3.26 -0.09 4.65
CA VAL A 47 3.00 -1.41 4.04
C VAL A 47 2.54 -2.43 5.08
N GLY A 48 3.13 -2.42 6.27
CA GLY A 48 2.66 -3.27 7.38
C GLY A 48 1.23 -2.96 7.80
N GLU A 49 0.80 -1.70 7.77
CA GLU A 49 -0.59 -1.31 8.08
C GLU A 49 -1.54 -1.86 7.02
N VAL A 50 -1.22 -1.70 5.72
CA VAL A 50 -2.05 -2.22 4.63
C VAL A 50 -2.20 -3.74 4.69
N LEU A 51 -1.08 -4.45 4.90
CA LEU A 51 -1.09 -5.92 4.99
C LEU A 51 -1.84 -6.46 6.22
N ALA A 52 -2.09 -5.62 7.22
CA ALA A 52 -2.84 -5.99 8.41
C ALA A 52 -4.34 -5.70 8.31
N LEU A 53 -4.79 -4.97 7.28
CA LEU A 53 -6.20 -4.59 7.14
C LEU A 53 -7.10 -5.81 7.01
N THR A 54 -8.23 -5.80 7.70
CA THR A 54 -9.33 -6.75 7.54
C THR A 54 -10.60 -6.01 7.10
N PRO A 55 -11.64 -6.70 6.58
CA PRO A 55 -12.88 -6.03 6.18
C PRO A 55 -13.53 -5.20 7.29
N MET A 56 -13.34 -5.55 8.57
CA MET A 56 -13.88 -4.80 9.72
C MET A 56 -13.28 -3.41 9.89
N ASP A 57 -12.12 -3.14 9.30
CA ASP A 57 -11.47 -1.84 9.41
C ASP A 57 -12.11 -0.79 8.47
N PHE A 58 -12.86 -1.24 7.46
CA PHE A 58 -13.52 -0.39 6.49
C PHE A 58 -14.94 -0.06 6.93
N ASN A 59 -15.26 1.24 6.97
CA ASN A 59 -16.62 1.72 7.10
C ASN A 59 -17.06 2.36 5.78
N PHE A 60 -17.66 1.53 4.92
CA PHE A 60 -18.14 1.93 3.59
C PHE A 60 -19.29 2.95 3.65
N LYS A 61 -20.04 3.03 4.75
CA LYS A 61 -21.12 4.02 4.91
C LYS A 61 -20.57 5.42 5.18
N GLU A 62 -19.61 5.52 6.10
CA GLU A 62 -19.01 6.79 6.49
C GLU A 62 -17.80 7.18 5.63
N ASN A 63 -17.46 6.34 4.66
CA ASN A 63 -16.28 6.46 3.81
C ASN A 63 -14.96 6.60 4.58
N THR A 64 -14.77 5.76 5.60
CA THR A 64 -13.58 5.79 6.45
C THR A 64 -12.88 4.44 6.56
N LEU A 65 -11.57 4.50 6.83
CA LEU A 65 -10.71 3.35 7.11
C LEU A 65 -10.05 3.56 8.47
N THR A 66 -10.15 2.56 9.35
CA THR A 66 -9.49 2.57 10.66
C THR A 66 -8.19 1.78 10.60
N ILE A 67 -7.10 2.42 11.04
CA ILE A 67 -5.76 1.86 11.06
C ILE A 67 -5.36 1.74 12.53
N ASN A 68 -5.29 0.50 13.02
CA ASN A 68 -5.05 0.19 14.44
C ASN A 68 -4.07 -0.98 14.67
N LYS A 69 -3.49 -1.49 13.58
CA LYS A 69 -2.60 -2.66 13.58
C LYS A 69 -1.65 -2.59 12.40
N SER A 70 -0.52 -3.28 12.55
CA SER A 70 0.48 -3.43 11.51
C SER A 70 1.02 -4.85 11.53
N LEU A 71 1.27 -5.40 10.35
CA LEU A 71 1.82 -6.72 10.14
C LEU A 71 3.32 -6.58 9.86
N THR A 72 4.13 -7.15 10.75
CA THR A 72 5.57 -7.30 10.53
C THR A 72 5.94 -8.77 10.54
N TYR A 73 7.09 -9.09 9.96
CA TYR A 73 7.65 -10.44 10.00
C TYR A 73 8.90 -10.41 10.86
N ILE A 74 8.90 -11.22 11.93
CA ILE A 74 10.04 -11.39 12.83
C ILE A 74 10.41 -12.87 12.80
N ASN A 75 11.65 -13.19 12.38
CA ASN A 75 12.12 -14.57 12.20
C ASN A 75 11.16 -15.42 11.34
N ASP A 76 10.77 -14.88 10.19
CA ASP A 76 9.81 -15.47 9.22
C ASP A 76 8.40 -15.74 9.75
N LYS A 77 8.09 -15.28 10.96
CA LYS A 77 6.74 -15.37 11.54
C LYS A 77 6.03 -14.03 11.38
N ALA A 78 4.82 -14.09 10.83
CA ALA A 78 3.89 -12.98 10.82
C ALA A 78 3.53 -12.62 12.28
N VAL A 79 3.89 -11.40 12.69
CA VAL A 79 3.54 -10.81 13.97
C VAL A 79 2.65 -9.62 13.68
N SER A 80 1.35 -9.77 13.98
CA SER A 80 0.45 -8.63 14.04
C SER A 80 0.71 -7.90 15.34
N THR A 81 1.25 -6.69 15.24
CA THR A 81 1.42 -5.81 16.39
C THR A 81 0.26 -4.83 16.39
N SER A 82 -0.63 -4.95 17.38
CA SER A 82 -1.44 -3.81 17.80
C SER A 82 -0.48 -2.79 18.42
N THR A 83 -0.62 -1.54 18.03
CA THR A 83 0.20 -0.46 18.58
C THR A 83 -0.08 -0.38 20.08
N LYS A 84 0.94 -0.65 20.91
CA LYS A 84 0.84 -0.67 22.38
C LYS A 84 0.43 0.69 22.99
N GLN A 85 0.30 1.74 22.18
CA GLN A 85 -0.18 3.06 22.57
C GLN A 85 -1.36 3.48 21.69
N LEU A 86 -2.45 3.93 22.31
CA LEU A 86 -3.68 4.43 21.66
C LEU A 86 -3.41 5.57 20.65
N ASN A 87 -2.30 6.28 20.78
CA ASN A 87 -1.95 7.45 19.98
C ASN A 87 -1.62 7.14 18.51
N ASP A 88 -1.34 5.89 18.15
CA ASP A 88 -1.07 5.51 16.74
C ASP A 88 -2.32 5.05 16.00
N ASN A 89 -3.44 4.84 16.70
CA ASN A 89 -4.71 4.48 16.08
C ASN A 89 -5.30 5.71 15.40
N ARG A 90 -5.62 5.59 14.11
CA ARG A 90 -6.23 6.69 13.35
C ARG A 90 -7.33 6.17 12.44
N THR A 91 -8.30 7.05 12.19
CA THR A 91 -9.32 6.83 11.17
C THR A 91 -9.14 7.90 10.10
N ILE A 92 -8.99 7.47 8.86
CA ILE A 92 -8.83 8.36 7.71
C ILE A 92 -10.05 8.27 6.80
N ARG A 93 -10.32 9.33 6.04
CA ARG A 93 -11.29 9.30 4.94
C ARG A 93 -10.58 8.90 3.66
N LEU A 94 -11.22 8.05 2.87
CA LEU A 94 -10.75 7.65 1.55
C LEU A 94 -11.71 8.16 0.47
N PRO A 95 -11.25 8.36 -0.77
CA PRO A 95 -12.16 8.66 -1.88
C PRO A 95 -13.20 7.56 -2.07
N ASN A 96 -14.45 7.94 -2.32
CA ASN A 96 -15.56 6.99 -2.51
C ASN A 96 -15.28 5.95 -3.60
N LYS A 97 -14.59 6.34 -4.67
CA LYS A 97 -14.20 5.42 -5.75
C LYS A 97 -13.35 4.26 -5.21
N LEU A 98 -12.26 4.58 -4.49
CA LEU A 98 -11.37 3.57 -3.91
C LEU A 98 -12.11 2.66 -2.93
N LEU A 99 -12.99 3.23 -2.09
CA LEU A 99 -13.77 2.42 -1.15
C LEU A 99 -14.75 1.48 -1.85
N ASN A 100 -15.42 1.93 -2.91
CA ASN A 100 -16.30 1.07 -3.70
C ASN A 100 -15.51 -0.07 -4.37
N GLU A 101 -14.32 0.22 -4.90
CA GLU A 101 -13.45 -0.80 -5.50
C GLU A 101 -12.94 -1.80 -4.45
N MET A 102 -12.61 -1.34 -3.23
CA MET A 102 -12.27 -2.18 -2.09
C MET A 102 -13.45 -3.05 -1.63
N GLU A 103 -14.66 -2.50 -1.51
CA GLU A 103 -15.87 -3.24 -1.13
C GLU A 103 -16.16 -4.36 -2.15
N ASN A 104 -16.11 -4.02 -3.44
CA ASN A 104 -16.28 -4.99 -4.52
C ASN A 104 -15.22 -6.08 -4.47
N PHE A 105 -13.94 -5.72 -4.26
CA PHE A 105 -12.85 -6.68 -4.14
C PHE A 105 -13.07 -7.64 -2.96
N ILE A 106 -13.42 -7.12 -1.78
CA ILE A 106 -13.69 -7.92 -0.58
C ILE A 106 -14.86 -8.88 -0.80
N ASN A 107 -15.95 -8.39 -1.39
CA ASN A 107 -17.15 -9.18 -1.64
C ASN A 107 -16.93 -10.26 -2.70
N ASN A 108 -16.29 -9.92 -3.83
CA ASN A 108 -16.01 -10.85 -4.91
C ASN A 108 -15.07 -11.99 -4.48
N ASN A 109 -14.12 -11.70 -3.60
CA ASN A 109 -13.21 -12.71 -3.04
C ASN A 109 -13.75 -13.38 -1.76
N GLN A 110 -14.96 -13.02 -1.30
CA GLN A 110 -15.61 -13.57 -0.11
C GLN A 110 -14.70 -13.53 1.14
N ILE A 111 -13.97 -12.41 1.31
CA ILE A 111 -12.99 -12.27 2.38
C ILE A 111 -13.74 -12.15 3.72
N LYS A 112 -13.43 -13.06 4.64
CA LYS A 112 -14.03 -13.04 5.99
C LYS A 112 -13.55 -11.81 6.77
N ASN A 113 -14.43 -11.28 7.61
CA ASN A 113 -14.20 -10.11 8.48
C ASN A 113 -12.90 -10.17 9.32
N THR A 114 -12.46 -11.37 9.71
CA THR A 114 -11.28 -11.60 10.54
C THR A 114 -10.00 -11.86 9.74
N ASN A 115 -10.12 -12.07 8.43
CA ASN A 115 -8.98 -12.36 7.57
C ASN A 115 -8.38 -11.06 7.02
N ASN A 116 -7.09 -11.08 6.76
CA ASN A 116 -6.43 -9.98 6.06
C ASN A 116 -7.02 -9.85 4.65
N VAL A 117 -7.26 -8.62 4.21
CA VAL A 117 -7.77 -8.30 2.87
C VAL A 117 -6.76 -8.69 1.80
N PHE A 118 -5.47 -8.48 2.08
CA PHE A 118 -4.38 -8.77 1.16
C PHE A 118 -3.61 -9.99 1.61
N SER A 119 -3.29 -10.88 0.65
CA SER A 119 -2.56 -12.13 0.91
C SER A 119 -1.08 -12.07 0.48
N THR A 120 -0.65 -10.93 -0.04
CA THR A 120 0.69 -10.69 -0.55
C THR A 120 1.74 -10.44 0.56
N SER A 121 3.01 -10.30 0.17
CA SER A 121 4.12 -10.04 1.08
C SER A 121 4.83 -8.73 0.76
N ARG A 122 5.49 -8.14 1.78
CA ARG A 122 6.34 -6.95 1.62
C ARG A 122 7.40 -7.14 0.53
N TYR A 123 8.02 -8.33 0.48
CA TYR A 123 9.02 -8.65 -0.52
C TYR A 123 8.46 -8.61 -1.95
N LYS A 124 7.28 -9.20 -2.18
CA LYS A 124 6.62 -9.19 -3.49
C LYS A 124 6.31 -7.76 -3.94
N LEU A 125 5.80 -6.92 -3.04
CA LEU A 125 5.48 -5.52 -3.32
C LEU A 125 6.72 -4.69 -3.66
N SER A 126 7.80 -4.87 -2.89
CA SER A 126 9.08 -4.22 -3.16
C SER A 126 9.60 -4.60 -4.55
N ARG A 127 9.53 -5.88 -4.91
CA ARG A 127 9.93 -6.34 -6.24
C ARG A 127 9.08 -5.75 -7.37
N ILE A 128 7.75 -5.69 -7.20
CA ILE A 128 6.87 -5.04 -8.19
C ILE A 128 7.27 -3.59 -8.37
N LEU A 129 7.44 -2.85 -7.27
CA LEU A 129 7.85 -1.45 -7.30
C LEU A 129 9.15 -1.26 -8.09
N ASP A 130 10.19 -2.00 -7.71
CA ASP A 130 11.51 -1.99 -8.36
C ASP A 130 11.40 -2.28 -9.86
N ASP A 131 10.75 -3.39 -10.21
CA ASP A 131 10.69 -3.88 -11.58
C ASP A 131 9.93 -2.90 -12.48
N LYS A 132 8.80 -2.35 -11.99
CA LYS A 132 8.01 -1.38 -12.77
C LYS A 132 8.74 -0.05 -12.88
N CYS A 133 9.30 0.50 -11.80
CA CYS A 133 10.04 1.78 -11.84
C CYS A 133 11.22 1.72 -12.82
N LYS A 134 12.00 0.64 -12.80
CA LYS A 134 13.10 0.42 -13.76
C LYS A 134 12.59 0.37 -15.19
N LYS A 135 11.47 -0.31 -15.45
CA LYS A 135 10.88 -0.45 -16.79
C LYS A 135 10.44 0.89 -17.39
N ILE A 136 9.88 1.78 -16.59
CA ILE A 136 9.39 3.10 -17.04
C ILE A 136 10.39 4.25 -16.81
N ASN A 137 11.60 3.93 -16.35
CA ASN A 137 12.64 4.89 -15.98
C ASN A 137 12.17 5.98 -15.00
N LEU A 138 11.35 5.57 -14.03
CA LEU A 138 10.84 6.44 -12.97
C LEU A 138 11.75 6.34 -11.74
N PRO A 139 12.11 7.45 -11.08
CA PRO A 139 12.88 7.41 -9.85
C PRO A 139 12.10 6.61 -8.80
N GLN A 140 12.77 5.66 -8.16
CA GLN A 140 12.15 4.83 -7.15
C GLN A 140 11.89 5.65 -5.88
N ILE A 141 10.68 5.51 -5.34
CA ILE A 141 10.36 5.96 -3.99
C ILE A 141 10.49 4.80 -3.01
N THR A 142 10.80 5.12 -1.76
CA THR A 142 10.69 4.16 -0.67
C THR A 142 9.34 4.38 -0.01
N PHE A 143 8.35 3.52 -0.29
CA PHE A 143 7.30 3.36 0.72
C PHE A 143 8.01 2.85 1.98
N HIS A 144 7.64 3.33 3.18
CA HIS A 144 8.23 2.80 4.40
C HIS A 144 7.77 1.34 4.57
N PHE A 145 8.58 0.42 4.04
CA PHE A 145 8.40 -1.05 4.02
C PHE A 145 8.89 -1.70 5.33
#